data_AF-A0A2E6ZL18-F1
#
_entry.id   AF-A0A2E6ZL18-F1
#
_cell.length_a   1.000
_cell.length_b   1.000
_cell.length_c   1.000
_cell.angle_alpha   90.00
_cell.angle_beta   90.00
_cell.angle_gamma   90.00
#
_symmetry.space_group_name_H-M   'P 1'
#
loop_
_entity.id
_entity.type
_entity.pdbx_description
1 polymer ?
#
loop_
_entity_poly.entity_id
_entity_poly.type
_entity_poly.pdbx_seq_one_letter_code
_entity_poly.pdbx_strand_id
1 'polypeptide(L)'
;MVQKRTRNGQIIDFDALIAKGEKEQAIGNMKVNAKGDVVDSGIVIKSNEERVREYYQDTETVSKDKVSLKGDTPEVSGSLSKTDPAPKTAETQKENIRTQQAQEEAKAQLQPDPEPEPEAPLGESFDEDKPLGYKEVEQPNGDIEMVPYYTQEEAPDGETKSD
;
A
#
# COMPACT_ATOMS: atom_id res chain seq x y z
N MET A 1 -19.23 -7.11 5.06
CA MET A 1 -19.20 -8.10 3.96
C MET A 1 -20.60 -8.23 3.35
N VAL A 2 -20.73 -8.15 2.02
CA VAL A 2 -22.02 -8.27 1.34
C VAL A 2 -22.31 -9.75 1.07
N GLN A 3 -23.29 -10.33 1.76
CA GLN A 3 -23.74 -11.70 1.51
C GLN A 3 -24.35 -11.81 0.12
N LYS A 4 -23.74 -12.62 -0.74
CA LYS A 4 -24.25 -12.91 -2.08
C LYS A 4 -25.11 -14.16 -2.02
N ARG A 5 -26.20 -14.20 -2.79
CA ARG A 5 -27.17 -15.31 -2.77
C ARG A 5 -27.32 -15.91 -4.16
N THR A 6 -27.55 -17.22 -4.23
CA THR A 6 -27.93 -17.89 -5.47
C THR A 6 -29.34 -17.48 -5.91
N ARG A 7 -29.72 -17.83 -7.14
CA ARG A 7 -31.10 -17.69 -7.63
C ARG A 7 -32.13 -18.39 -6.73
N ASN A 8 -31.71 -19.42 -5.99
CA ASN A 8 -32.57 -20.18 -5.08
C ASN A 8 -32.56 -19.63 -3.64
N GLY A 9 -31.95 -18.46 -3.40
CA GLY A 9 -31.91 -17.81 -2.08
C GLY A 9 -30.87 -18.37 -1.10
N GLN A 10 -30.06 -19.36 -1.50
CA GLN A 10 -28.98 -19.87 -0.66
C GLN A 10 -27.85 -18.85 -0.57
N ILE A 11 -27.36 -18.61 0.64
CA ILE A 11 -26.22 -17.71 0.89
C ILE A 11 -24.94 -18.40 0.43
N ILE A 12 -24.18 -17.73 -0.42
CA ILE A 12 -22.86 -18.16 -0.87
C ILE A 12 -21.83 -17.48 0.02
N ASP A 13 -21.07 -18.29 0.74
CA ASP A 13 -19.83 -17.87 1.37
C ASP A 13 -18.70 -18.01 0.35
N PHE A 14 -18.28 -16.88 -0.22
CA PHE A 14 -17.21 -16.85 -1.22
C PHE A 14 -15.84 -17.11 -0.60
N ASP A 15 -15.62 -16.72 0.64
CA ASP A 15 -14.33 -16.92 1.32
C ASP A 15 -14.12 -18.42 1.57
N ALA A 16 -15.18 -19.11 2.03
CA ALA A 16 -15.16 -20.57 2.17
C ALA A 16 -15.04 -21.31 0.83
N LEU A 17 -15.57 -20.75 -0.27
CA LEU A 17 -15.47 -21.34 -1.60
C LEU A 17 -14.05 -21.19 -2.16
N ILE A 18 -13.44 -20.02 -2.00
CA ILE A 18 -12.05 -19.75 -2.41
C ILE A 18 -11.09 -20.65 -1.63
N ALA A 19 -11.27 -20.80 -0.32
CA ALA A 19 -10.47 -21.72 0.50
C ALA A 19 -10.60 -23.20 0.07
N LYS A 20 -11.77 -23.63 -0.41
CA LYS A 20 -11.94 -24.97 -0.98
C LYS A 20 -11.24 -25.13 -2.33
N GLY A 21 -11.12 -24.05 -3.10
CA GLY A 21 -10.50 -24.00 -4.41
C GLY A 21 -8.96 -23.97 -4.40
N GLU A 22 -8.31 -24.23 -3.27
CA GLU A 22 -6.84 -24.20 -3.15
C GLU A 22 -6.11 -25.14 -4.13
N LYS A 23 -6.73 -26.24 -4.53
CA LYS A 23 -6.13 -27.23 -5.45
C LYS A 23 -6.66 -27.12 -6.87
N GLU A 24 -7.71 -26.33 -7.06
CA GLU A 24 -8.37 -26.16 -8.36
C GLU A 24 -7.74 -24.98 -9.09
N GLN A 25 -7.56 -25.15 -10.40
CA GLN A 25 -7.09 -24.06 -11.24
C GLN A 25 -8.19 -22.99 -11.34
N ALA A 26 -7.84 -21.75 -11.03
CA ALA A 26 -8.71 -20.61 -11.20
C ALA A 26 -8.99 -20.37 -12.68
N ILE A 27 -10.23 -19.96 -12.96
CA ILE A 27 -10.65 -19.59 -14.31
C ILE A 27 -10.16 -18.16 -14.58
N GLY A 28 -9.15 -18.02 -15.45
CA GLY A 28 -8.58 -16.72 -15.82
C GLY A 28 -7.46 -16.83 -16.85
N ASN A 29 -6.83 -15.69 -17.18
CA ASN A 29 -5.70 -15.64 -18.13
C ASN A 29 -4.40 -16.22 -17.54
N MET A 30 -4.30 -16.28 -16.22
CA MET A 30 -3.17 -16.89 -15.52
C MET A 30 -3.52 -18.31 -15.09
N LYS A 31 -2.57 -19.23 -15.27
CA LYS A 31 -2.68 -20.61 -14.81
C LYS A 31 -2.34 -20.73 -13.32
N VAL A 32 -3.19 -20.18 -12.45
CA VAL A 32 -2.97 -20.19 -10.99
C VAL A 32 -4.14 -20.83 -10.24
N ASN A 33 -3.93 -21.32 -9.01
CA ASN A 33 -5.00 -21.76 -8.10
C ASN A 33 -5.57 -20.59 -7.28
N ALA A 34 -6.54 -20.88 -6.41
CA ALA A 34 -7.10 -19.89 -5.47
C ALA A 34 -6.07 -19.31 -4.49
N LYS A 35 -4.97 -20.02 -4.22
CA LYS A 35 -3.85 -19.57 -3.38
C LYS A 35 -2.84 -18.69 -4.13
N GLY A 36 -2.92 -18.63 -5.46
CA GLY A 36 -1.99 -17.90 -6.32
C GLY A 36 -0.71 -18.67 -6.69
N ASP A 37 -0.66 -19.97 -6.42
CA ASP A 37 0.37 -20.87 -6.92
C ASP A 37 0.14 -21.15 -8.41
N VAL A 38 1.20 -21.32 -9.18
CA VAL A 38 1.13 -21.67 -10.61
C VAL A 38 0.79 -23.15 -10.73
N VAL A 39 -0.35 -23.44 -11.36
CA VAL A 39 -0.86 -24.80 -11.57
C VAL A 39 -0.93 -25.10 -13.05
N ASP A 40 -0.41 -26.25 -13.46
CA ASP A 40 -0.61 -26.79 -14.79
C ASP A 40 -1.14 -28.22 -14.67
N SER A 41 -2.19 -28.52 -15.43
CA SER A 41 -2.81 -29.86 -15.42
C SER A 41 -3.17 -30.38 -14.00
N GLY A 42 -3.49 -29.49 -13.06
CA GLY A 42 -3.84 -29.82 -11.68
C GLY A 42 -2.65 -30.07 -10.75
N ILE A 43 -1.40 -29.89 -11.21
CA ILE A 43 -0.19 -30.00 -10.40
C ILE A 43 0.40 -28.61 -10.16
N VAL A 44 0.76 -28.32 -8.91
CA VAL A 44 1.45 -27.08 -8.54
C VAL A 44 2.90 -27.14 -9.04
N ILE A 45 3.25 -26.27 -9.99
CA ILE A 45 4.62 -26.18 -10.54
C ILE A 45 5.46 -25.20 -9.72
N LYS A 46 4.90 -24.04 -9.37
CA LYS A 46 5.59 -23.00 -8.60
C LYS A 46 4.65 -22.48 -7.52
N SER A 47 5.14 -22.37 -6.29
CA SER A 47 4.38 -21.71 -5.23
C SER A 47 4.25 -20.21 -5.49
N ASN A 48 3.25 -19.57 -4.85
CA ASN A 48 3.06 -18.13 -4.92
C ASN A 48 4.31 -17.38 -4.45
N GLU A 49 4.92 -17.80 -3.34
CA GLU A 49 6.12 -17.18 -2.78
C GLU A 49 7.31 -17.25 -3.74
N GLU A 50 7.56 -18.43 -4.33
CA GLU A 50 8.63 -18.61 -5.31
C GLU A 50 8.41 -17.74 -6.55
N ARG A 51 7.17 -17.68 -7.06
CA ARG A 51 6.80 -16.84 -8.19
C ARG A 51 7.05 -15.36 -7.91
N VAL A 52 6.68 -14.90 -6.72
CA VAL A 52 6.89 -13.49 -6.32
C VAL A 52 8.37 -13.21 -6.13
N ARG A 53 9.12 -14.13 -5.51
CA ARG A 53 10.57 -14.00 -5.32
C ARG A 53 11.32 -13.97 -6.64
N GLU A 54 11.03 -14.90 -7.54
CA GLU A 54 11.61 -14.97 -8.90
C GLU A 54 11.32 -13.67 -9.66
N TYR A 55 10.08 -13.17 -9.60
CA TYR A 55 9.73 -11.90 -10.21
C TYR A 55 10.63 -10.77 -9.73
N TYR A 56 10.78 -10.60 -8.41
CA TYR A 56 11.60 -9.52 -7.86
C TYR A 56 13.11 -9.71 -8.11
N GLN A 57 13.62 -10.94 -8.14
CA GLN A 57 15.02 -11.18 -8.51
C GLN A 57 15.30 -10.87 -9.98
N ASP A 58 14.41 -11.25 -10.89
CA ASP A 58 14.58 -11.04 -12.32
C ASP A 58 14.30 -9.60 -12.76
N THR A 59 13.44 -8.87 -12.03
CA THR A 59 13.07 -7.48 -12.35
C THR A 59 13.91 -6.42 -11.66
N GLU A 60 14.84 -6.76 -10.76
CA GLU A 60 15.71 -5.76 -10.12
C GLU A 60 16.61 -5.02 -11.13
N THR A 61 16.70 -5.53 -12.37
CA THR A 61 17.44 -4.92 -13.49
C THR A 61 16.57 -4.36 -14.61
N VAL A 62 15.25 -4.16 -14.45
CA VAL A 62 14.46 -3.46 -15.50
C VAL A 62 14.87 -1.99 -15.58
N SER A 63 15.86 -1.73 -16.44
CA SER A 63 16.20 -0.49 -17.12
C SER A 63 15.94 0.81 -16.37
N LYS A 64 17.00 1.41 -15.82
CA LYS A 64 17.09 2.86 -15.58
C LYS A 64 17.14 3.67 -16.87
N ASP A 65 16.70 3.10 -17.99
CA ASP A 65 16.63 3.79 -19.27
C ASP A 65 15.53 4.85 -19.14
N LYS A 66 15.93 6.11 -19.26
CA LYS A 66 15.01 7.25 -19.31
C LYS A 66 14.22 7.16 -20.61
N VAL A 67 13.16 6.35 -20.63
CA VAL A 67 12.21 6.35 -21.74
C VAL A 67 11.38 7.61 -21.60
N SER A 68 11.54 8.54 -22.54
CA SER A 68 10.70 9.73 -22.62
C SER A 68 9.25 9.32 -22.83
N LEU A 69 8.30 9.85 -22.04
CA LEU A 69 6.85 9.64 -22.24
C LEU A 69 6.39 10.08 -23.64
N LYS A 70 7.14 11.00 -24.23
CA LYS A 70 7.07 11.34 -25.63
C LYS A 70 7.99 10.36 -26.36
N GLY A 71 7.47 9.19 -26.72
CA GLY A 71 8.18 8.28 -27.63
C GLY A 71 8.55 9.01 -28.93
N ASP A 72 9.39 8.39 -29.77
CA ASP A 72 9.72 8.92 -31.09
C ASP A 72 8.44 9.23 -31.88
N THR A 73 8.11 10.51 -31.96
CA THR A 73 6.99 10.99 -32.78
C THR A 73 7.43 10.90 -34.24
N PRO A 74 6.72 10.16 -35.10
CA PRO A 74 7.04 10.19 -36.52
C PRO A 74 6.88 11.63 -37.02
N GLU A 75 7.91 12.16 -37.68
CA GLU A 75 7.91 13.51 -38.24
C GLU A 75 6.82 13.62 -39.31
N VAL A 76 5.67 14.19 -38.95
CA VAL A 76 4.64 14.59 -39.91
C VAL A 76 4.97 16.01 -40.36
N SER A 77 5.53 16.13 -41.56
CA SER A 77 5.81 17.40 -42.22
C SER A 77 4.50 18.12 -42.58
N GLY A 78 4.11 19.14 -41.82
CA GLY A 78 2.93 19.95 -42.13
C GLY A 78 2.84 21.23 -41.30
N SER A 79 3.21 22.36 -41.90
CA SER A 79 3.11 23.71 -41.33
C SER A 79 1.65 24.19 -41.18
N LEU A 80 1.27 24.70 -40.01
CA LEU A 80 0.01 25.43 -39.81
C LEU A 80 0.27 26.75 -39.06
N SER A 81 -0.05 27.85 -39.74
CA SER A 81 0.20 29.25 -39.35
C SER A 81 -0.80 29.81 -38.32
N LYS A 82 -0.32 30.83 -37.61
CA LYS A 82 -0.98 31.73 -36.63
C LYS A 82 -2.28 32.37 -37.11
N THR A 83 -3.33 32.37 -36.28
CA THR A 83 -4.26 33.50 -36.09
C THR A 83 -5.03 33.37 -34.75
N ASP A 84 -4.83 34.30 -33.81
CA ASP A 84 -5.67 34.46 -32.60
C ASP A 84 -6.88 35.38 -32.87
N PRO A 85 -7.96 35.30 -32.06
CA PRO A 85 -8.58 36.53 -31.58
C PRO A 85 -8.88 36.54 -30.05
N ALA A 86 -8.76 37.72 -29.45
CA ALA A 86 -8.81 37.98 -28.00
C ALA A 86 -10.21 37.80 -27.32
N PRO A 87 -10.27 37.41 -26.03
CA PRO A 87 -11.53 37.11 -25.34
C PRO A 87 -12.24 38.35 -24.72
N LYS A 88 -13.58 38.38 -24.82
CA LYS A 88 -14.49 39.36 -24.19
C LYS A 88 -14.78 38.98 -22.73
N THR A 89 -14.16 39.63 -21.75
CA THR A 89 -14.07 39.19 -20.35
C THR A 89 -14.97 39.92 -19.33
N ALA A 90 -16.11 40.49 -19.73
CA ALA A 90 -16.99 41.21 -18.78
C ALA A 90 -18.16 40.37 -18.23
N GLU A 91 -18.72 39.43 -19.02
CA GLU A 91 -19.95 38.71 -18.64
C GLU A 91 -19.65 37.42 -17.84
N THR A 92 -18.49 36.79 -18.08
CA THR A 92 -18.05 35.55 -17.42
C THR A 92 -17.73 35.74 -15.93
N GLN A 93 -17.36 36.95 -15.51
CA GLN A 93 -17.00 37.22 -14.10
C GLN A 93 -18.23 37.23 -13.19
N LYS A 94 -19.37 37.74 -13.68
CA LYS A 94 -20.62 37.79 -12.89
C LYS A 94 -21.26 36.41 -12.72
N GLU A 95 -21.12 35.54 -13.73
CA GLU A 95 -21.64 34.17 -13.69
C GLU A 95 -20.81 33.25 -12.77
N ASN A 96 -19.50 33.45 -12.69
CA ASN A 96 -18.63 32.70 -11.78
C ASN A 96 -18.93 33.03 -10.30
N ILE A 97 -19.18 34.30 -9.96
CA ILE A 97 -19.54 34.71 -8.59
C ILE A 97 -20.89 34.10 -8.17
N ARG A 98 -21.89 34.08 -9.06
CA ARG A 98 -23.20 33.48 -8.78
C ARG A 98 -23.12 31.97 -8.54
N THR A 99 -22.29 31.28 -9.31
CA THR A 99 -22.12 29.82 -9.18
C THR A 99 -21.42 29.45 -7.86
N GLN A 100 -20.45 30.26 -7.42
CA GLN A 100 -19.77 30.05 -6.14
C GLN A 100 -20.71 30.24 -4.94
N GLN A 101 -21.56 31.28 -4.96
CA GLN A 101 -22.53 31.51 -3.89
C GLN A 101 -23.55 30.37 -3.78
N ALA A 102 -24.02 29.83 -4.91
CA ALA A 102 -24.93 28.68 -4.92
C ALA A 102 -24.26 27.38 -4.39
N GLN A 103 -22.96 27.20 -4.66
CA GLN A 103 -22.19 26.08 -4.11
C GLN A 103 -21.93 26.21 -2.61
N GLU A 104 -21.74 27.43 -2.12
CA GLU A 104 -21.51 27.71 -0.70
C GLU A 104 -22.79 27.55 0.13
N GLU A 105 -23.95 27.97 -0.41
CA GLU A 105 -25.26 27.72 0.19
C GLU A 105 -25.65 26.24 0.19
N ALA A 106 -25.33 25.51 -0.88
CA ALA A 106 -25.52 24.05 -0.94
C ALA A 106 -24.63 23.30 0.06
N LYS A 107 -23.41 23.80 0.30
CA LYS A 107 -22.49 23.25 1.29
C LYS A 107 -22.91 23.59 2.73
N ALA A 108 -23.56 24.74 2.95
CA ALA A 108 -24.07 25.13 4.26
C ALA A 108 -25.35 24.37 4.68
N GLN A 109 -26.16 23.93 3.71
CA GLN A 109 -27.39 23.16 3.98
C GLN A 109 -27.15 21.66 4.22
N LEU A 110 -26.00 21.12 3.81
CA LEU A 110 -25.54 19.81 4.24
C LEU A 110 -24.73 19.98 5.53
N GLN A 111 -25.40 20.20 6.66
CA GLN A 111 -24.79 19.89 7.94
C GLN A 111 -24.68 18.35 8.01
N PRO A 112 -23.47 17.77 8.01
CA PRO A 112 -23.34 16.37 8.34
C PRO A 112 -23.75 16.22 9.82
N ASP A 113 -24.74 15.36 10.05
CA ASP A 113 -25.06 14.80 11.36
C ASP A 113 -23.73 14.36 12.03
N PRO A 114 -23.45 14.68 13.30
CA PRO A 114 -22.22 14.26 13.96
C PRO A 114 -22.19 12.73 14.07
N GLU A 115 -21.61 12.10 13.06
CA GLU A 115 -21.18 10.72 13.09
C GLU A 115 -20.11 10.60 14.20
N PRO A 116 -20.26 9.66 15.15
CA PRO A 116 -19.32 9.54 16.25
C PRO A 116 -17.93 9.31 15.70
N GLU A 117 -16.98 10.17 16.08
CA GLU A 117 -15.57 10.01 15.74
C GLU A 117 -15.17 8.56 16.05
N PRO A 118 -14.66 7.78 15.07
CA PRO A 118 -14.06 6.51 15.41
C PRO A 118 -12.89 6.83 16.33
N GLU A 119 -12.94 6.34 17.57
CA GLU A 119 -11.79 6.35 18.46
C GLU A 119 -10.62 5.77 17.66
N ALA A 120 -9.65 6.63 17.34
CA ALA A 120 -8.40 6.17 16.77
C ALA A 120 -7.90 5.06 17.69
N PRO A 121 -7.48 3.88 17.17
CA PRO A 121 -6.84 2.90 18.02
C PRO A 121 -5.75 3.68 18.74
N LEU A 122 -5.83 3.71 20.08
CA LEU A 122 -4.82 4.34 20.92
C LEU A 122 -3.51 3.78 20.37
N GLY A 123 -2.78 4.61 19.63
CA GLY A 123 -1.56 4.16 18.98
C GLY A 123 -0.79 3.52 20.10
N GLU A 124 -0.48 2.23 19.97
CA GLU A 124 0.47 1.61 20.87
C GLU A 124 1.66 2.55 20.81
N SER A 125 1.83 3.34 21.87
CA SER A 125 3.07 4.04 22.11
C SER A 125 4.04 2.88 22.23
N PHE A 126 4.65 2.55 21.10
CA PHE A 126 5.92 1.88 21.08
C PHE A 126 6.79 2.89 21.80
N ASP A 127 6.85 2.76 23.13
CA ASP A 127 7.85 3.43 23.91
C ASP A 127 9.13 3.00 23.21
N GLU A 128 9.73 3.94 22.48
CA GLU A 128 11.09 3.81 22.00
C GLU A 128 11.92 3.74 23.28
N ASP A 129 11.97 2.55 23.87
CA ASP A 129 12.63 2.27 25.13
C ASP A 129 14.09 2.64 24.91
N LYS A 130 14.45 3.85 25.33
CA LYS A 130 15.83 4.33 25.22
C LYS A 130 16.66 3.40 26.10
N PRO A 131 17.79 2.87 25.60
CA PRO A 131 18.61 1.97 26.39
C PRO A 131 19.06 2.69 27.67
N LEU A 132 18.98 1.99 28.79
CA LEU A 132 19.40 2.50 30.10
C LEU A 132 20.92 2.72 30.16
N GLY A 133 21.69 2.00 29.33
CA GLY A 133 23.13 2.16 29.19
C GLY A 133 23.73 1.14 28.21
N TYR A 134 25.06 1.06 28.16
CA TYR A 134 25.80 0.09 27.35
C TYR A 134 26.67 -0.79 28.25
N LYS A 135 26.67 -2.10 28.00
CA LYS A 135 27.50 -3.09 28.69
C LYS A 135 28.72 -3.41 27.83
N GLU A 136 29.91 -3.31 28.44
CA GLU A 136 31.18 -3.72 27.83
C GLU A 136 31.29 -5.26 27.88
N VAL A 137 31.36 -5.90 26.72
CA VAL A 137 31.59 -7.35 26.61
C VAL A 137 32.88 -7.58 25.83
N GLU A 138 33.89 -8.15 26.50
CA GLU A 138 35.13 -8.57 25.86
C GLU A 138 34.88 -9.86 25.06
N GLN A 139 35.05 -9.76 23.74
CA GLN A 139 34.95 -10.88 22.84
C GLN A 139 36.26 -11.73 22.87
N PRO A 140 36.25 -13.00 22.41
CA PRO A 140 37.41 -13.90 22.49
C PRO A 140 38.65 -13.45 21.68
N ASN A 141 38.45 -12.55 20.73
CA ASN A 141 39.47 -11.82 19.96
C ASN A 141 40.11 -10.66 20.76
N GLY A 142 39.62 -10.35 21.96
CA GLY A 142 40.09 -9.24 22.80
C GLY A 142 39.47 -7.88 22.45
N ASP A 143 38.48 -7.84 21.54
CA ASP A 143 37.76 -6.62 21.19
C ASP A 143 36.60 -6.38 22.17
N ILE A 144 36.40 -5.14 22.59
CA ILE A 144 35.31 -4.75 23.50
C ILE A 144 34.13 -4.26 22.67
N GLU A 145 32.98 -4.94 22.79
CA GLU A 145 31.74 -4.50 22.16
C GLU A 145 30.80 -3.86 23.20
N MET A 146 30.24 -2.70 22.84
CA MET A 146 29.29 -1.94 23.66
C MET A 146 27.86 -2.34 23.28
N VAL A 147 27.23 -3.18 24.10
CA VAL A 147 25.86 -3.67 23.84
C VAL A 147 24.86 -2.89 24.68
N PRO A 148 23.82 -2.25 24.08
CA PRO A 148 22.81 -1.51 24.84
C PRO A 148 21.94 -2.45 25.67
N TYR A 149 21.66 -2.10 26.92
CA TYR A 149 20.74 -2.83 27.80
C TYR A 149 19.51 -1.97 28.15
N TYR A 150 18.37 -2.64 28.30
CA TYR A 150 17.05 -2.00 28.47
C TYR A 150 16.42 -2.34 29.83
N THR A 151 17.08 -3.15 30.66
CA THR A 151 16.62 -3.52 32.01
C THR A 151 17.72 -3.30 33.05
N GLN A 152 17.35 -2.96 34.29
CA GLN A 152 18.34 -2.76 35.38
C GLN A 152 19.06 -4.05 35.78
N GLU A 153 18.47 -5.22 35.49
CA GLU A 153 19.08 -6.53 35.76
C GLU A 153 20.25 -6.83 34.79
N GLU A 154 20.22 -6.24 33.60
CA GLU A 154 21.29 -6.36 32.59
C GLU A 154 22.39 -5.29 32.73
N ALA A 155 22.21 -4.33 33.63
CA ALA A 155 23.19 -3.29 33.90
C ALA A 155 24.48 -3.87 34.51
N PRO A 156 25.66 -3.37 34.13
CA PRO A 156 26.94 -3.91 34.60
C PRO A 156 27.16 -3.76 36.11
N ASP A 157 26.47 -2.83 36.77
CA ASP A 157 26.56 -2.58 38.22
C ASP A 157 25.59 -3.43 39.06
N GLY A 158 24.89 -4.38 38.43
CA GLY A 158 23.91 -5.28 39.07
C GLY A 158 24.53 -6.45 39.85
N GLU A 159 25.65 -6.25 40.54
CA GLU A 159 26.10 -7.22 41.55
C GLU A 159 25.38 -6.97 42.89
N THR A 160 24.63 -8.00 43.30
CA THR A 160 24.21 -8.29 44.68
C THR A 160 23.15 -7.36 45.29
N LYS A 161 21.89 -7.84 45.35
CA LYS A 161 21.19 -8.05 46.63
C LYS A 161 20.30 -9.29 46.51
N SER A 162 20.93 -10.43 46.77
CA SER A 162 20.29 -11.63 47.31
C SER A 162 19.69 -11.34 48.68
N ASP A 163 18.39 -11.60 48.87
CA ASP A 163 17.83 -12.49 49.91
C ASP A 163 16.30 -12.61 49.72
#